data_AF-A0A924ZH55-F1
#
_entry.id   AF-A0A924ZH55-F1
#
_cell.length_a   1.000
_cell.length_b   1.000
_cell.length_c   1.000
_cell.angle_alpha   90.00
_cell.angle_beta   90.00
_cell.angle_gamma   90.00
#
_symmetry.space_group_name_H-M   'P 1'
#
loop_
_entity.id
_entity.type
_entity.pdbx_description
1 polymer ?
#
loop_
_entity_poly.entity_id
_entity_poly.type
_entity_poly.pdbx_seq_one_letter_code
_entity_poly.pdbx_strand_id
1 'polypeptide(L)'
;MTSAGSLILAAHGSSRSSVPSDIALMLARRIASETAIKQVEAAFIDQAPQLAHGINHDPDAVCLPYFAASGGHVTDDIPQALAEAGFQGRLLPALGLSPEIPAIIARAILAGTPVCATNCRWQKL
;
A
#
# COMPACT_ATOMS: atom_id res chain seq x y z
N MET A 1 3.39 -14.02 -17.99
CA MET A 1 2.93 -13.46 -16.70
C MET A 1 1.56 -12.86 -16.95
N THR A 2 0.51 -13.43 -16.38
CA THR A 2 -0.84 -12.84 -16.45
C THR A 2 -0.80 -11.51 -15.69
N SER A 3 -1.23 -10.42 -16.33
CA SER A 3 -1.33 -9.14 -15.62
C SER A 3 -2.39 -9.29 -14.54
N ALA A 4 -2.12 -8.85 -13.31
CA ALA A 4 -3.14 -8.82 -12.28
C ALA A 4 -4.35 -8.00 -12.77
N GLY A 5 -5.56 -8.53 -12.55
CA GLY A 5 -6.80 -7.83 -12.90
C GLY A 5 -6.97 -6.57 -12.06
N SER A 6 -6.53 -6.63 -10.80
CA SER A 6 -6.57 -5.53 -9.83
C SER A 6 -5.43 -5.59 -8.80
N LEU A 7 -5.09 -4.43 -8.22
CA LEU A 7 -4.10 -4.28 -7.15
C LEU A 7 -4.70 -3.49 -5.98
N ILE A 8 -4.55 -4.01 -4.77
CA ILE A 8 -4.87 -3.32 -3.53
C ILE A 8 -3.58 -3.00 -2.80
N LEU A 9 -3.36 -1.73 -2.52
CA LEU A 9 -2.29 -1.24 -1.67
C LEU A 9 -2.80 -1.19 -0.23
N ALA A 10 -2.55 -2.24 0.55
CA ALA A 10 -2.97 -2.32 1.95
C ALA A 10 -2.01 -1.51 2.82
N ALA A 11 -2.51 -0.45 3.47
CA ALA A 11 -1.73 0.41 4.35
C ALA A 11 -2.36 0.48 5.74
N HIS A 12 -1.61 0.96 6.74
CA HIS A 12 -2.16 1.08 8.09
C HIS A 12 -3.28 2.13 8.15
N GLY A 13 -3.03 3.31 7.55
CA GLY A 13 -3.83 4.50 7.81
C GLY A 13 -3.47 5.17 9.15
N SER A 14 -4.19 6.23 9.52
CA SER A 14 -4.00 6.91 10.79
C SER A 14 -5.23 7.71 11.19
N SER A 15 -5.60 7.61 12.47
CA SER A 15 -6.63 8.46 13.09
C SER A 15 -6.12 9.86 13.48
N ARG A 16 -4.80 10.09 13.42
CA ARG A 16 -4.15 11.33 13.88
C ARG A 16 -3.75 12.27 12.74
N SER A 17 -3.56 11.75 11.54
CA SER A 17 -3.12 12.54 10.38
C SER A 17 -3.59 11.89 9.08
N SER A 18 -4.02 12.69 8.11
CA SER A 18 -4.37 12.19 6.78
C SER A 18 -3.14 11.79 5.95
N VAL A 19 -1.94 12.29 6.30
CA VAL A 19 -0.72 12.17 5.48
C VAL A 19 -0.41 10.73 5.07
N PRO A 20 -0.42 9.71 5.95
CA PRO A 20 -0.14 8.34 5.55
C PRO A 20 -1.14 7.82 4.51
N SER A 21 -2.43 8.15 4.69
CA SER A 21 -3.46 7.75 3.74
C SER A 21 -3.40 8.52 2.42
N ASP A 22 -3.06 9.80 2.46
CA ASP A 22 -2.89 10.62 1.25
C ASP A 22 -1.73 10.11 0.39
N ILE A 23 -0.63 9.69 1.01
CA ILE A 23 0.51 9.07 0.32
C ILE A 23 0.09 7.73 -0.33
N ALA A 24 -0.60 6.86 0.41
CA ALA A 24 -1.04 5.57 -0.13
C ALA A 24 -2.02 5.75 -1.31
N LEU A 25 -2.99 6.66 -1.18
CA LEU A 25 -3.94 6.98 -2.25
C LEU A 25 -3.24 7.59 -3.48
N MET A 26 -2.27 8.48 -3.27
CA MET A 26 -1.46 9.03 -4.35
C MET A 26 -0.65 7.94 -5.06
N LEU A 27 -0.03 7.03 -4.30
CA LEU A 27 0.74 5.94 -4.87
C LEU A 27 -0.14 4.97 -5.69
N ALA A 28 -1.33 4.63 -5.20
CA ALA A 28 -2.30 3.83 -5.95
C ALA A 28 -2.66 4.48 -7.30
N ARG A 29 -2.96 5.79 -7.29
CA ARG A 29 -3.23 6.55 -8.53
C ARG A 29 -2.04 6.54 -9.49
N ARG A 30 -0.83 6.68 -8.95
CA ARG A 30 0.39 6.69 -9.75
C ARG A 30 0.66 5.33 -10.40
N ILE A 31 0.49 4.23 -9.66
CA ILE A 31 0.61 2.88 -10.21
C ILE A 31 -0.45 2.65 -11.31
N ALA A 32 -1.68 3.10 -11.10
CA ALA A 32 -2.72 3.01 -12.14
C ALA A 32 -2.33 3.77 -13.42
N SER A 33 -1.71 4.94 -13.30
CA SER A 33 -1.32 5.75 -14.47
C SER A 33 -0.05 5.26 -15.17
N GLU A 34 0.83 4.55 -14.47
CA GLU A 34 2.15 4.16 -14.97
C GLU A 34 2.25 2.66 -15.32
N THR A 35 1.18 1.88 -15.12
CA THR A 35 1.16 0.43 -15.37
C THR A 35 -0.09 0.00 -16.16
N ALA A 36 -0.12 -1.25 -16.62
CA ALA A 36 -1.27 -1.83 -17.31
C ALA A 36 -2.32 -2.47 -16.37
N ILE A 37 -2.22 -2.25 -15.05
CA ILE A 37 -3.15 -2.82 -14.07
C ILE A 37 -4.48 -2.08 -14.18
N LYS A 38 -5.58 -2.81 -14.40
CA LYS A 38 -6.89 -2.20 -14.73
C LYS A 38 -7.51 -1.44 -13.56
N GLN A 39 -7.30 -1.93 -12.34
CA GLN A 39 -7.84 -1.32 -11.12
C GLN A 39 -6.76 -1.29 -10.03
N VAL A 40 -6.49 -0.11 -9.48
CA VAL A 40 -5.54 0.06 -8.38
C VAL A 40 -6.15 0.94 -7.31
N GLU A 41 -6.25 0.40 -6.09
CA GLU A 41 -6.89 1.07 -4.96
C GLU A 41 -5.99 0.99 -3.73
N ALA A 42 -6.15 1.95 -2.81
CA ALA A 42 -5.54 1.86 -1.48
C ALA A 42 -6.65 1.58 -0.46
N ALA A 43 -6.40 0.66 0.46
CA ALA A 43 -7.30 0.29 1.53
C ALA A 43 -6.54 0.20 2.85
N PHE A 44 -7.24 0.44 3.96
CA PHE A 44 -6.60 0.67 5.25
C PHE A 44 -7.11 -0.26 6.35
N ILE A 45 -6.28 -0.48 7.38
CA ILE A 45 -6.67 -1.24 8.58
C ILE A 45 -7.61 -0.38 9.44
N ASP A 46 -7.16 0.81 9.84
CA ASP A 46 -7.81 1.62 10.89
C ASP A 46 -8.66 2.78 10.36
N GLN A 47 -8.85 2.91 9.05
CA GLN A 47 -9.64 4.00 8.47
C GLN A 47 -10.37 3.60 7.19
N ALA A 48 -11.32 4.41 6.77
CA ALA A 48 -11.95 4.25 5.47
C ALA A 48 -11.02 4.73 4.32
N PRO A 49 -11.09 4.10 3.13
CA PRO A 49 -11.73 2.82 2.83
C PRO A 49 -11.06 1.63 3.54
N GLN A 50 -11.85 0.83 4.26
CA GLN A 50 -11.32 -0.27 5.07
C GLN A 50 -11.04 -1.50 4.22
N LEU A 51 -9.93 -2.18 4.53
CA LEU A 51 -9.57 -3.43 3.89
C LEU A 51 -10.62 -4.52 4.12
N ALA A 52 -11.30 -4.57 5.27
CA ALA A 52 -12.33 -5.58 5.54
C ALA A 52 -13.62 -5.42 4.70
N HIS A 53 -13.85 -4.25 4.08
CA HIS A 53 -15.15 -3.92 3.47
C HIS A 53 -15.05 -3.37 2.03
N GLY A 54 -13.85 -3.00 1.57
CA GLY A 54 -13.65 -2.21 0.37
C GLY A 54 -12.93 -2.91 -0.77
N ILE A 55 -12.90 -4.25 -0.80
CA ILE A 55 -12.09 -5.00 -1.78
C ILE A 55 -12.91 -5.72 -2.83
N ASN A 56 -12.41 -5.66 -4.07
CA ASN A 56 -12.89 -6.45 -5.18
C ASN A 56 -12.53 -7.93 -4.95
N HIS A 57 -13.50 -8.83 -5.18
CA HIS A 57 -13.34 -10.28 -5.06
C HIS A 57 -12.79 -10.95 -6.33
N ASP A 58 -12.15 -10.17 -7.20
CA ASP A 58 -11.47 -10.68 -8.39
C ASP A 58 -10.41 -11.72 -7.96
N PRO A 59 -10.49 -12.99 -8.40
CA PRO A 59 -9.51 -14.01 -8.06
C PRO A 59 -8.10 -13.69 -8.58
N ASP A 60 -7.99 -12.83 -9.59
CA ASP A 60 -6.70 -12.35 -10.11
C ASP A 60 -6.19 -11.09 -9.39
N ALA A 61 -6.89 -10.65 -8.33
CA ALA A 61 -6.47 -9.52 -7.51
C ALA A 61 -5.17 -9.81 -6.75
N VAL A 62 -4.39 -8.75 -6.54
CA VAL A 62 -3.18 -8.79 -5.73
C VAL A 62 -3.32 -7.80 -4.59
N CYS A 63 -3.05 -8.22 -3.36
CA CYS A 63 -2.91 -7.33 -2.21
C CYS A 63 -1.42 -7.17 -1.89
N LEU A 64 -0.92 -5.92 -1.93
CA LEU A 64 0.44 -5.54 -1.57
C LEU A 64 0.43 -4.75 -0.26
N PRO A 65 0.97 -5.29 0.84
CA PRO A 65 1.15 -4.54 2.07
C PRO A 65 2.20 -3.42 1.89
N TYR A 66 1.74 -2.17 1.97
CA TYR A 66 2.55 -0.96 1.93
C TYR A 66 3.18 -0.64 3.29
N PHE A 67 4.05 -1.53 3.73
CA PHE A 67 4.73 -1.46 5.03
C PHE A 67 6.24 -1.55 4.85
N ALA A 68 6.98 -0.78 5.66
CA ALA A 68 8.44 -0.74 5.63
C ALA A 68 9.11 -1.99 6.23
N ALA A 69 8.37 -2.75 7.05
CA ALA A 69 8.86 -3.98 7.68
C ALA A 69 7.69 -4.96 7.87
N SER A 70 8.03 -6.22 8.15
CA SER A 70 7.05 -7.22 8.57
C SER A 70 6.90 -7.18 10.09
N GLY A 71 5.73 -6.79 10.57
CA GLY A 71 5.33 -6.84 11.98
C GLY A 71 3.87 -7.29 12.10
N GLY A 72 3.29 -7.21 13.30
CA GLY A 72 1.94 -7.74 13.59
C GLY A 72 0.87 -7.31 12.58
N HIS A 73 0.86 -6.05 12.16
CA HIS A 73 -0.08 -5.57 11.14
C HIS A 73 0.00 -6.34 9.81
N VAL A 74 1.20 -6.74 9.39
CA VAL A 74 1.43 -7.49 8.15
C VAL A 74 1.14 -8.97 8.33
N THR A 75 1.51 -9.53 9.48
CA THR A 75 1.42 -10.98 9.73
C THR A 75 0.04 -11.42 10.23
N ASP A 76 -0.72 -10.52 10.85
CA ASP A 76 -1.95 -10.84 11.56
C ASP A 76 -3.13 -10.01 11.03
N ASP A 77 -3.06 -8.67 11.14
CA ASP A 77 -4.23 -7.80 10.86
C ASP A 77 -4.64 -7.80 9.38
N ILE A 78 -3.69 -7.73 8.44
CA ILE A 78 -3.98 -7.76 7.00
C ILE A 78 -4.57 -9.12 6.59
N PRO A 79 -3.94 -10.28 6.91
CA PRO A 79 -4.55 -11.57 6.63
C PRO A 79 -5.96 -11.73 7.21
N GLN A 80 -6.17 -11.27 8.44
CA GLN A 80 -7.49 -11.31 9.08
C GLN A 80 -8.52 -10.46 8.32
N ALA A 81 -8.20 -9.20 8.02
CA ALA A 81 -9.12 -8.31 7.31
C ALA A 81 -9.43 -8.81 5.88
N LEU A 82 -8.44 -9.40 5.19
CA LEU A 82 -8.65 -10.03 3.89
C LEU A 82 -9.56 -11.26 3.98
N ALA A 83 -9.41 -12.07 5.03
CA ALA A 83 -10.26 -13.24 5.27
C ALA A 83 -11.71 -12.82 5.59
N GLU A 84 -11.91 -11.81 6.43
CA GLU A 84 -13.21 -11.22 6.74
C GLU A 84 -13.91 -10.69 5.49
N ALA A 85 -13.14 -10.07 4.60
CA ALA A 85 -13.62 -9.59 3.31
C ALA A 85 -13.80 -10.70 2.26
N GLY A 86 -13.52 -11.97 2.56
CA GLY A 86 -13.60 -13.06 1.57
C GLY A 86 -12.70 -12.86 0.34
N PHE A 87 -11.53 -12.25 0.52
CA PHE A 87 -10.54 -12.03 -0.53
C PHE A 87 -9.95 -13.37 -1.00
N GLN A 88 -10.00 -13.62 -2.31
CA GLN A 88 -9.49 -14.87 -2.92
C GLN A 88 -8.20 -14.66 -3.73
N GLY A 89 -7.72 -13.42 -3.82
CA GLY A 89 -6.53 -13.07 -4.56
C GLY A 89 -5.23 -13.41 -3.83
N ARG A 90 -4.13 -12.90 -4.36
CA ARG A 90 -2.79 -13.17 -3.81
C ARG A 90 -2.36 -12.06 -2.85
N LEU A 91 -2.07 -12.42 -1.61
CA LEU A 91 -1.36 -11.55 -0.67
C LEU A 91 0.16 -11.65 -0.89
N LEU A 92 0.81 -10.52 -1.12
CA LEU A 92 2.27 -10.43 -1.25
C LEU A 92 2.95 -10.17 0.11
N PRO A 93 4.27 -10.41 0.22
CA PRO A 93 5.05 -9.89 1.35
C PRO A 93 5.01 -8.36 1.43
N ALA A 94 5.30 -7.82 2.61
CA ALA A 94 5.41 -6.37 2.77
C ALA A 94 6.45 -5.76 1.82
N LEU A 95 6.11 -4.59 1.25
CA LEU A 95 6.96 -3.88 0.30
C LEU A 95 8.39 -3.69 0.82
N GLY A 96 8.57 -3.39 2.10
CA GLY A 96 9.88 -3.20 2.72
C GLY A 96 10.81 -4.41 2.68
N LEU A 97 10.28 -5.62 2.42
CA LEU A 97 11.06 -6.83 2.27
C LEU A 97 11.54 -7.07 0.82
N SER A 98 11.15 -6.22 -0.14
CA SER A 98 11.59 -6.39 -1.53
C SER A 98 13.11 -6.20 -1.63
N PRO A 99 13.81 -7.05 -2.42
CA PRO A 99 15.27 -6.99 -2.56
C PRO A 99 15.76 -5.68 -3.21
N GLU A 100 14.88 -4.91 -3.84
CA GLU A 100 15.17 -3.60 -4.43
C GLU A 100 15.21 -2.46 -3.39
N ILE A 101 14.57 -2.64 -2.22
CA ILE A 101 14.45 -1.60 -1.19
C ILE A 101 15.81 -1.11 -0.66
N PRO A 102 16.79 -1.97 -0.35
CA PRO A 102 18.12 -1.50 0.08
C PRO A 102 18.77 -0.52 -0.90
N ALA A 103 18.64 -0.76 -2.20
CA ALA A 103 19.19 0.14 -3.23
C ALA A 103 18.43 1.47 -3.29
N ILE A 104 17.11 1.46 -3.08
CA ILE A 104 16.30 2.68 -2.99
C ILE A 104 16.73 3.51 -1.77
N ILE A 105 16.91 2.87 -0.61
CA ILE A 105 17.37 3.53 0.62
C ILE A 105 18.76 4.14 0.43
N ALA A 106 19.70 3.37 -0.13
CA ALA A 106 21.06 3.85 -0.39
C ALA A 106 21.07 5.10 -1.30
N ARG A 107 20.26 5.11 -2.37
CA ARG A 107 20.11 6.30 -3.24
C ARG A 107 19.54 7.50 -2.50
N ALA A 108 18.56 7.30 -1.62
CA ALA A 108 17.98 8.38 -0.82
C ALA A 108 19.00 8.98 0.16
N ILE A 109 19.81 8.13 0.82
CA ILE A 109 20.90 8.57 1.71
C ILE A 109 21.92 9.40 0.93
N LEU A 110 22.38 8.91 -0.23
CA LEU A 110 23.35 9.61 -1.06
C LEU A 110 22.82 10.93 -1.61
N ALA A 111 21.52 11.01 -1.92
CA ALA A 111 20.89 12.25 -2.39
C ALA A 111 20.79 13.32 -1.28
N GLY A 112 20.80 12.92 0.01
CA GLY A 112 20.82 13.82 1.15
C GLY A 112 19.68 14.84 1.20
N THR A 113 18.59 14.61 0.45
CA THR A 113 17.50 15.56 0.30
C THR A 113 16.37 15.21 1.26
N PRO A 114 16.00 16.10 2.21
CA PRO A 114 14.89 15.84 3.12
C PRO A 114 13.57 15.75 2.38
N VAL A 115 12.76 14.72 2.69
CA VAL A 115 11.45 14.48 2.06
C VAL A 115 10.41 15.53 2.47
N CYS A 116 10.50 16.01 3.72
CA CYS A 116 9.62 17.02 4.30
C CYS A 116 10.48 18.02 5.08
N ALA A 117 10.91 19.12 4.44
CA ALA A 117 11.73 20.14 5.11
C ALA A 117 10.92 21.04 6.07
N THR A 118 9.61 21.15 5.86
CA THR A 118 8.68 21.92 6.72
C THR A 118 7.37 21.17 6.88
N ASN A 119 6.60 20.97 5.80
CA ASN A 119 5.39 20.14 5.78
C ASN A 119 5.57 18.95 4.83
N CYS A 120 4.76 17.90 5.01
CA CYS A 120 4.77 16.80 4.04
C CYS A 120 4.21 17.30 2.70
N ARG A 121 5.00 17.18 1.63
CA ARG A 121 4.59 17.58 0.27
C ARG A 121 3.35 16.85 -0.26
N TRP A 122 2.95 15.77 0.41
CA TRP A 122 1.82 14.92 0.07
C TRP A 122 0.64 15.08 1.03
N GLN A 123 0.75 15.95 2.03
CA GLN A 123 -0.39 16.34 2.84
C GLN A 123 -1.38 17.07 1.93
N LYS A 124 -2.62 16.59 1.84
CA LYS A 124 -3.68 17.41 1.23
C LYS A 124 -3.89 18.66 2.08
N LEU A 125 -3.99 19.81 1.41
CA LEU A 125 -4.46 21.05 2.01
C LEU A 125 -5.93 20.93 2.42
#